data_AF-A0A1S3XD54-F1
#
_entry.id   AF-A0A1S3XD54-F1
#
_cell.length_a   1.000
_cell.length_b   1.000
_cell.length_c   1.000
_cell.angle_alpha   90.00
_cell.angle_beta   90.00
_cell.angle_gamma   90.00
#
_symmetry.space_group_name_H-M   'P 1'
#
loop_
_entity.id
_entity.type
_entity.pdbx_description
1 polymer ?
#
loop_
_entity_poly.entity_id
_entity_poly.type
_entity_poly.pdbx_seq_one_letter_code
_entity_poly.pdbx_strand_id
1 'polypeptide(L)'
;MRKSANEAEDVQFERNIIVSEKDLLLEKKLNSQQRRAYNIILDRVYSHKPGAFFIDGLGGTGKTFLYRALLANIRSKGFIALATASSDVAVSILPGGRTAHSRFKISIIDENFTCNISKQIALATLIQDSKLIVWDEASMAKKKMIEAFDTLLKDLMNTNILFGVKL
;
A
#
# COMPACT_ATOMS: atom_id res chain seq x y z
N MET A 1 -19.05 -17.73 -17.26
CA MET A 1 -19.44 -17.32 -15.89
C MET A 1 -18.29 -17.41 -14.84
N ARG A 2 -17.01 -17.25 -15.21
CA ARG A 2 -15.84 -17.33 -14.29
C ARG A 2 -15.17 -15.97 -13.96
N LYS A 3 -15.70 -14.84 -14.44
CA LYS A 3 -15.01 -13.53 -14.44
C LYS A 3 -15.12 -12.73 -13.14
N SER A 4 -16.18 -12.90 -12.35
CA SER A 4 -16.43 -12.14 -11.12
C SER A 4 -15.78 -12.73 -9.86
N ALA A 5 -15.30 -13.98 -9.90
CA ALA A 5 -14.74 -14.65 -8.73
C ALA A 5 -13.37 -14.09 -8.33
N ASN A 6 -12.48 -13.83 -9.29
CA ASN A 6 -11.09 -13.43 -9.02
C ASN A 6 -10.97 -12.00 -8.46
N GLU A 7 -11.86 -11.08 -8.88
CA GLU A 7 -11.91 -9.69 -8.39
C GLU A 7 -12.38 -9.63 -6.93
N ALA A 8 -13.45 -10.37 -6.63
CA ALA A 8 -13.95 -10.52 -5.27
C ALA A 8 -12.91 -11.17 -4.38
N GLU A 9 -12.19 -12.19 -4.87
CA GLU A 9 -11.16 -12.91 -4.10
C GLU A 9 -9.99 -12.04 -3.65
N ASP A 10 -9.42 -11.19 -4.52
CA ASP A 10 -8.28 -10.32 -4.13
C ASP A 10 -8.70 -9.25 -3.11
N VAL A 11 -9.86 -8.61 -3.31
CA VAL A 11 -10.40 -7.60 -2.37
C VAL A 11 -10.80 -8.24 -1.05
N GLN A 12 -11.45 -9.41 -1.11
CA GLN A 12 -11.86 -10.17 0.07
C GLN A 12 -10.64 -10.71 0.83
N PHE A 13 -9.60 -11.16 0.13
CA PHE A 13 -8.32 -11.53 0.73
C PHE A 13 -7.73 -10.37 1.53
N GLU A 14 -7.61 -9.18 0.92
CA GLU A 14 -7.02 -8.01 1.59
C GLU A 14 -7.85 -7.53 2.79
N ARG A 15 -9.19 -7.61 2.72
CA ARG A 15 -10.08 -7.32 3.85
C ARG A 15 -10.00 -8.36 4.97
N ASN A 16 -9.67 -9.61 4.63
CA ASN A 16 -9.60 -10.74 5.56
C ASN A 16 -8.19 -10.99 6.09
N ILE A 17 -7.23 -10.10 5.83
CA ILE A 17 -5.89 -10.22 6.43
C ILE A 17 -6.05 -10.16 7.95
N ILE A 18 -5.80 -11.29 8.60
CA ILE A 18 -5.85 -11.41 10.05
C ILE A 18 -4.69 -10.60 10.63
N VAL A 19 -5.02 -9.56 11.39
CA VAL A 19 -4.04 -8.76 12.13
C VAL A 19 -3.70 -9.50 13.42
N SER A 20 -2.42 -9.80 13.64
CA SER A 20 -1.99 -10.48 14.86
C SER A 20 -2.13 -9.54 16.08
N GLU A 21 -2.42 -10.10 17.26
CA GLU A 21 -2.43 -9.31 18.50
C GLU A 21 -1.09 -8.62 18.76
N LYS A 22 0.01 -9.27 18.38
CA LYS A 22 1.36 -8.70 18.46
C LYS A 22 1.46 -7.41 17.64
N ASP A 23 0.87 -7.37 16.45
CA ASP A 23 0.86 -6.19 15.59
C ASP A 23 -0.02 -5.06 16.15
N LEU A 24 -1.15 -5.39 16.78
CA LEU A 24 -2.01 -4.41 17.46
C LEU A 24 -1.30 -3.73 18.64
N LEU A 25 -0.44 -4.47 19.34
CA LEU A 25 0.33 -3.94 20.46
C LEU A 25 1.53 -3.08 20.04
N LEU A 26 1.92 -3.07 18.76
CA LEU A 26 3.03 -2.26 18.27
C LEU A 26 2.79 -0.78 18.50
N GLU A 27 1.54 -0.34 18.38
CA GLU A 27 1.15 1.04 18.63
C GLU A 27 1.68 1.48 20.00
N LYS A 28 1.43 0.71 21.07
CA LYS A 28 1.83 1.04 22.45
C LYS A 28 3.34 1.14 22.66
N LYS A 29 4.14 0.65 21.71
CA LYS A 29 5.60 0.58 21.76
C LYS A 29 6.29 1.58 20.83
N LEU A 30 5.53 2.41 20.12
CA LEU A 30 6.10 3.46 19.27
C LEU A 30 6.87 4.47 20.12
N ASN A 31 8.08 4.83 19.67
CA ASN A 31 8.81 5.95 20.26
C ASN A 31 8.13 7.29 19.92
N SER A 32 8.57 8.38 20.54
CA SER A 32 7.92 9.70 20.38
C SER A 32 7.84 10.20 18.94
N GLN A 33 8.89 9.96 18.13
CA GLN A 33 8.95 10.38 16.74
C GLN A 33 8.04 9.53 15.85
N GLN A 34 8.11 8.20 16.02
CA GLN A 34 7.22 7.26 15.32
C GLN A 34 5.77 7.52 15.68
N ARG A 35 5.47 7.79 16.96
CA ARG A 35 4.12 8.14 17.44
C ARG A 35 3.60 9.41 16.78
N ARG A 36 4.46 10.43 16.62
CA ARG A 36 4.08 11.66 15.93
C ARG A 36 3.71 11.39 14.47
N ALA A 37 4.55 10.65 13.74
CA ALA A 37 4.27 10.27 12.35
C ALA A 37 2.99 9.43 12.25
N TYR A 38 2.83 8.44 13.14
CA TYR A 38 1.66 7.58 13.24
C TYR A 38 0.37 8.39 13.37
N ASN A 39 0.33 9.33 14.32
CA ASN A 39 -0.85 10.16 14.55
C ASN A 39 -1.16 11.06 13.35
N ILE A 40 -0.15 11.69 12.75
CA ILE A 40 -0.33 12.55 11.56
C ILE A 40 -0.92 11.76 10.39
N ILE A 41 -0.38 10.56 10.13
CA ILE A 41 -0.83 9.72 9.03
C ILE A 41 -2.26 9.24 9.30
N LEU A 42 -2.55 8.71 10.48
CA LEU A 42 -3.90 8.22 10.80
C LEU A 42 -4.95 9.34 10.79
N ASP A 43 -4.63 10.52 11.31
CA ASP A 43 -5.53 11.67 11.23
C ASP A 43 -5.87 11.99 9.77
N ARG A 44 -4.88 11.94 8.88
CA ARG A 44 -5.08 12.13 7.44
C ARG A 44 -5.93 11.03 6.81
N VAL A 45 -5.67 9.75 7.14
CA VAL A 45 -6.46 8.59 6.70
C VAL A 45 -7.93 8.75 7.07
N TYR A 46 -8.20 9.03 8.35
CA TYR A 46 -9.57 9.03 8.88
C TYR A 46 -10.31 10.34 8.60
N SER A 47 -9.59 11.44 8.33
CA SER A 47 -10.17 12.68 7.82
C SER A 47 -10.47 12.66 6.31
N HIS A 48 -10.19 11.55 5.62
CA HIS A 48 -10.40 11.41 4.17
C HIS A 48 -9.70 12.50 3.33
N LYS A 49 -8.51 12.93 3.78
CA LYS A 49 -7.74 13.96 3.08
C LYS A 49 -6.61 13.31 2.26
N PRO A 50 -6.34 13.76 1.02
CA PRO A 50 -5.17 13.31 0.26
C PRO A 50 -3.87 13.57 0.98
N GLY A 51 -2.83 12.79 0.73
CA GLY A 51 -1.50 13.12 1.20
C GLY A 51 -0.46 12.11 0.73
N ALA A 52 0.78 12.56 0.60
CA ALA A 52 1.90 11.67 0.36
C ALA A 52 2.94 11.96 1.43
N PHE A 53 3.40 10.91 2.11
CA PHE A 53 4.39 11.03 3.18
C PHE A 53 5.64 10.24 2.81
N PHE A 54 6.80 10.87 3.00
CA PHE A 54 8.07 10.18 2.98
C PHE A 54 8.59 10.07 4.41
N ILE A 55 8.74 8.84 4.90
CA ILE A 55 9.31 8.58 6.23
C ILE A 55 10.79 8.29 6.06
N ASP A 56 11.61 9.27 6.40
CA ASP A 56 13.06 9.13 6.42
C ASP A 56 13.57 8.67 7.78
N GLY A 57 14.69 7.96 7.77
CA GLY A 57 15.40 7.51 8.95
C GLY A 57 16.53 6.57 8.56
N LEU A 58 17.62 6.57 9.32
CA LEU A 58 18.73 5.64 9.12
C LEU A 58 18.26 4.17 9.25
N GLY A 59 19.07 3.24 8.74
CA GLY A 59 18.83 1.81 8.96
C GLY A 59 18.66 1.49 10.45
N GLY A 60 17.73 0.59 10.80
CA GLY A 60 17.49 0.21 12.20
C GLY A 60 16.62 1.17 13.03
N THR A 61 16.16 2.30 12.48
CA THR A 61 15.27 3.27 13.19
C THR A 61 13.82 2.81 13.38
N GLY A 62 13.49 1.59 12.94
CA GLY A 62 12.14 1.02 13.11
C GLY A 62 11.07 1.61 12.19
N LYS A 63 11.43 2.09 10.98
CA LYS A 63 10.43 2.51 9.97
C LYS A 63 9.41 1.41 9.66
N THR A 64 9.90 0.19 9.44
CA THR A 64 9.04 -0.98 9.21
C THR A 64 8.16 -1.29 10.43
N PHE A 65 8.62 -0.98 11.65
CA PHE A 65 7.81 -1.10 12.86
C PHE A 65 6.62 -0.12 12.86
N LEU A 66 6.85 1.13 12.45
CA LEU A 66 5.80 2.12 12.26
C LEU A 66 4.80 1.68 11.17
N TYR A 67 5.30 1.19 10.04
CA TYR A 67 4.45 0.70 8.94
C TYR A 67 3.54 -0.44 9.38
N ARG A 68 4.06 -1.41 10.14
CA ARG A 68 3.26 -2.50 10.70
C ARG A 68 2.17 -1.99 11.65
N ALA A 69 2.48 -1.02 12.51
CA ALA A 69 1.49 -0.42 13.40
C ALA A 69 0.36 0.29 12.62
N LEU A 70 0.70 1.01 11.54
CA LEU A 70 -0.28 1.68 10.67
C LEU A 70 -1.19 0.67 9.97
N LEU A 71 -0.60 -0.34 9.34
CA LEU A 71 -1.31 -1.42 8.66
C LEU A 71 -2.26 -2.16 9.62
N ALA A 72 -1.77 -2.47 10.82
CA ALA A 72 -2.56 -3.16 11.86
C ALA A 72 -3.77 -2.35 12.32
N ASN A 73 -3.60 -1.05 12.55
CA ASN A 73 -4.69 -0.17 12.98
C ASN A 73 -5.80 -0.07 11.93
N ILE A 74 -5.44 0.10 10.66
CA ILE A 74 -6.40 0.28 9.57
C ILE A 74 -7.13 -1.04 9.27
N ARG A 75 -6.38 -2.15 9.17
CA ARG A 75 -6.96 -3.47 8.86
C ARG A 75 -7.81 -4.03 9.98
N SER A 76 -7.46 -3.78 11.24
CA SER A 76 -8.30 -4.23 12.38
C SER A 76 -9.66 -3.55 12.44
N LYS A 77 -9.84 -2.43 11.72
CA LYS A 77 -11.14 -1.76 11.54
C LYS A 77 -11.87 -2.22 10.27
N GLY A 78 -11.39 -3.25 9.59
CA GLY A 78 -11.98 -3.81 8.37
C GLY A 78 -11.68 -3.01 7.10
N PHE A 79 -10.78 -2.02 7.15
CA PHE A 79 -10.38 -1.26 5.97
C PHE A 79 -9.21 -1.93 5.23
N ILE A 80 -9.11 -1.66 3.92
CA ILE A 80 -8.00 -2.13 3.10
C ILE A 80 -6.81 -1.18 3.29
N ALA A 81 -5.67 -1.75 3.70
CA ALA A 81 -4.38 -1.09 3.68
C ALA A 81 -3.40 -1.97 2.90
N LEU A 82 -2.79 -1.42 1.85
CA LEU A 82 -1.90 -2.15 0.97
C LEU A 82 -0.46 -2.02 1.48
N ALA A 83 0.20 -3.16 1.65
CA ALA A 83 1.60 -3.24 1.99
C ALA A 83 2.41 -3.63 0.76
N THR A 84 3.32 -2.77 0.36
CA THR A 84 4.18 -2.93 -0.81
C THR A 84 5.63 -2.72 -0.44
N ALA A 85 6.55 -3.44 -1.08
CA ALA A 85 7.98 -3.16 -0.97
C ALA A 85 8.72 -3.37 -2.30
N SER A 86 9.91 -2.80 -2.42
CA SER A 86 10.77 -2.96 -3.62
C SER A 86 11.55 -4.28 -3.63
N SER A 87 11.78 -4.90 -2.47
CA SER A 87 12.52 -6.17 -2.30
C SER A 87 11.64 -7.26 -1.70
N ASP A 88 11.82 -8.52 -2.15
CA ASP A 88 11.15 -9.69 -1.57
C ASP A 88 11.48 -9.88 -0.09
N VAL A 89 12.68 -9.49 0.33
CA VAL A 89 13.09 -9.58 1.74
C VAL A 89 12.26 -8.62 2.60
N ALA A 90 12.04 -7.39 2.13
CA ALA A 90 11.22 -6.40 2.83
C ALA A 90 9.74 -6.80 2.87
N VAL A 91 9.25 -7.46 1.82
CA VAL A 91 7.87 -8.01 1.78
C VAL A 91 7.62 -8.98 2.94
N SER A 92 8.56 -9.85 3.26
CA SER A 92 8.40 -10.86 4.32
C SER A 92 8.15 -10.26 5.73
N ILE A 93 8.53 -9.00 5.93
CA ILE A 93 8.42 -8.30 7.21
C ILE A 93 7.07 -7.59 7.36
N LEU A 94 6.42 -7.24 6.24
CA LEU A 94 5.12 -6.58 6.23
C LEU A 94 3.99 -7.63 6.13
N PRO A 95 3.06 -7.69 7.11
CA PRO A 95 1.90 -8.57 7.00
C PRO A 95 1.14 -8.32 5.71
N GLY A 96 0.85 -9.37 4.93
CA GLY A 96 0.18 -9.24 3.62
C GLY A 96 0.97 -8.41 2.59
N GLY A 97 2.29 -8.25 2.78
CA GLY A 97 3.15 -7.57 1.83
C GLY A 97 3.15 -8.27 0.47
N ARG A 98 3.27 -7.49 -0.60
CA ARG A 98 3.62 -7.97 -1.94
C ARG A 98 4.67 -7.03 -2.55
N THR A 99 5.47 -7.50 -3.49
CA THR A 99 6.41 -6.60 -4.18
C THR A 99 5.67 -5.59 -5.04
N ALA A 100 6.22 -4.40 -5.26
CA ALA A 100 5.61 -3.39 -6.14
C ALA A 100 5.31 -3.94 -7.53
N HIS A 101 6.23 -4.75 -8.06
CA HIS A 101 6.08 -5.43 -9.34
C HIS A 101 4.85 -6.36 -9.35
N SER A 102 4.71 -7.24 -8.35
CA SER A 102 3.58 -8.19 -8.28
C SER A 102 2.25 -7.50 -7.92
N ARG A 103 2.29 -6.50 -7.04
CA ARG A 103 1.11 -5.79 -6.53
C ARG A 103 0.46 -4.94 -7.60
N PHE A 104 1.24 -4.08 -8.25
CA PHE A 104 0.70 -3.13 -9.21
C PHE A 104 0.72 -3.66 -10.63
N LYS A 105 1.28 -4.87 -10.85
CA LYS A 105 1.50 -5.44 -12.18
C LYS A 105 2.13 -4.38 -13.09
N ILE A 106 2.99 -3.53 -12.52
CA ILE A 106 3.80 -2.58 -13.27
C ILE A 106 4.83 -3.47 -13.95
N SER A 107 4.41 -4.05 -15.06
CA SER A 107 5.31 -4.60 -16.03
C SER A 107 6.28 -3.47 -16.32
N ILE A 108 7.54 -3.67 -15.92
CA ILE A 108 8.63 -2.89 -16.48
C ILE A 108 8.43 -3.04 -17.98
N ILE A 109 8.05 -1.92 -18.61
CA ILE A 109 7.86 -1.71 -20.05
C ILE A 109 8.54 -2.82 -20.84
N ASP A 110 7.78 -3.86 -21.17
CA ASP A 110 8.20 -4.87 -22.13
C ASP A 110 7.20 -4.73 -23.26
N GLU A 111 7.70 -4.51 -24.46
CA GLU A 111 6.99 -3.97 -25.63
C GLU A 111 5.86 -4.86 -26.17
N ASN A 112 5.52 -5.96 -25.47
CA ASN A 112 4.44 -6.86 -25.82
C ASN A 112 3.66 -7.29 -24.57
N PHE A 113 2.59 -6.56 -24.21
CA PHE A 113 1.62 -7.07 -23.24
C PHE A 113 0.24 -7.26 -23.87
N THR A 114 -0.16 -8.53 -24.00
CA THR A 114 -1.56 -8.92 -24.06
C THR A 114 -2.18 -8.67 -22.69
N CYS A 115 -2.65 -7.44 -22.50
CA CYS A 115 -3.19 -7.03 -21.21
C CYS A 115 -4.56 -7.67 -20.96
N ASN A 116 -4.69 -8.44 -19.88
CA ASN A 116 -5.96 -9.02 -19.50
C ASN A 116 -6.77 -7.99 -18.72
N ILE A 117 -7.69 -7.30 -19.42
CA ILE A 117 -8.53 -6.20 -18.91
C ILE A 117 -9.16 -6.50 -17.53
N SER A 118 -9.59 -7.74 -17.29
CA SER A 118 -10.15 -8.16 -15.99
C SER A 118 -9.17 -8.00 -14.80
N LYS A 119 -7.88 -8.28 -15.02
CA LYS A 119 -6.84 -8.13 -13.99
C LYS A 119 -6.53 -6.67 -13.68
N GLN A 120 -6.79 -5.76 -14.62
CA GLN A 120 -6.63 -4.32 -14.44
C GLN A 120 -7.81 -3.74 -13.65
N ILE A 121 -9.04 -4.18 -13.95
CA ILE A 121 -10.25 -3.75 -13.22
C ILE A 121 -10.17 -4.18 -11.74
N ALA A 122 -9.77 -5.42 -11.47
CA ALA A 122 -9.55 -5.90 -10.09
C ALA A 122 -8.59 -5.02 -9.29
N LEU A 123 -7.45 -4.70 -9.90
CA LEU A 123 -6.41 -3.89 -9.28
C LEU A 123 -6.88 -2.44 -9.09
N ALA A 124 -7.61 -1.90 -10.08
CA ALA A 124 -8.24 -0.59 -10.01
C ALA A 124 -9.15 -0.47 -8.80
N THR A 125 -10.09 -1.42 -8.65
CA THR A 125 -11.02 -1.45 -7.51
C THR A 125 -10.29 -1.60 -6.18
N LEU A 126 -9.27 -2.48 -6.12
CA LEU A 126 -8.48 -2.64 -4.90
C LEU A 126 -7.76 -1.36 -4.47
N ILE A 127 -7.15 -0.66 -5.42
CA ILE A 127 -6.46 0.63 -5.17
C ILE A 127 -7.49 1.69 -4.76
N GLN A 128 -8.62 1.79 -5.48
CA GLN A 128 -9.70 2.73 -5.19
C GLN A 128 -10.31 2.50 -3.80
N ASP A 129 -10.45 1.26 -3.34
CA ASP A 129 -10.98 0.93 -2.02
C ASP A 129 -9.94 1.07 -0.89
N SER A 130 -8.64 1.06 -1.22
CA SER A 130 -7.58 1.17 -0.21
C SER A 130 -7.57 2.53 0.49
N LYS A 131 -7.39 2.53 1.82
CA LYS A 131 -7.26 3.75 2.64
C LYS A 131 -5.82 4.20 2.83
N LEU A 132 -4.87 3.29 2.70
CA LEU A 132 -3.44 3.54 2.85
C LEU A 132 -2.66 2.60 1.92
N ILE A 133 -1.64 3.14 1.25
CA ILE A 133 -0.63 2.38 0.52
C ILE A 133 0.73 2.65 1.17
N VAL A 134 1.31 1.63 1.80
CA VAL A 134 2.68 1.69 2.30
C VAL A 134 3.63 1.13 1.26
N TRP A 135 4.70 1.85 0.93
CA TRP A 135 5.79 1.37 0.10
C TRP A 135 7.12 1.39 0.86
N ASP A 136 7.58 0.22 1.30
CA ASP A 136 8.90 0.08 1.95
C ASP A 136 10.03 -0.04 0.92
N GLU A 137 11.19 0.55 1.24
CA GLU A 137 12.32 0.69 0.31
C GLU A 137 11.96 1.39 -1.02
N ALA A 138 11.04 2.36 -0.98
CA ALA A 138 10.69 3.16 -2.16
C ALA A 138 11.90 3.90 -2.77
N SER A 139 12.92 4.21 -1.96
CA SER A 139 14.19 4.80 -2.44
C SER A 139 14.99 3.89 -3.36
N MET A 140 14.78 2.57 -3.29
CA MET A 140 15.40 1.59 -4.19
C MET A 140 14.64 1.42 -5.51
N ALA A 141 13.42 1.97 -5.60
CA ALA A 141 12.65 1.94 -6.83
C ALA A 141 13.28 2.86 -7.88
N LYS A 142 13.32 2.40 -9.13
CA LYS A 142 13.74 3.24 -10.26
C LYS A 142 12.77 4.42 -10.39
N LYS A 143 13.28 5.62 -10.69
CA LYS A 143 12.46 6.82 -10.93
C LYS A 143 11.25 6.57 -11.86
N LYS A 144 11.49 5.88 -12.98
CA LYS A 144 10.43 5.49 -13.95
C LYS A 144 9.30 4.67 -13.32
N MET A 145 9.60 3.85 -12.30
CA MET A 145 8.59 3.05 -11.60
C MET A 145 7.71 3.93 -10.72
N ILE A 146 8.29 4.92 -10.02
CA ILE A 146 7.54 5.88 -9.22
C ILE A 146 6.67 6.77 -10.11
N GLU A 147 7.19 7.21 -11.26
CA GLU A 147 6.43 7.98 -12.25
C GLU A 147 5.28 7.16 -12.85
N ALA A 148 5.53 5.91 -13.25
CA ALA A 148 4.49 5.02 -13.76
C ALA A 148 3.42 4.74 -12.69
N PHE A 149 3.81 4.63 -11.43
CA PHE A 149 2.89 4.45 -10.31
C PHE A 149 2.03 5.70 -10.08
N ASP A 150 2.61 6.90 -10.14
CA ASP A 150 1.85 8.16 -10.05
C ASP A 150 0.83 8.29 -11.20
N THR A 151 1.25 8.02 -12.44
CA THR A 151 0.35 8.01 -13.61
C THR A 151 -0.77 6.98 -13.43
N LEU A 152 -0.46 5.77 -12.98
CA LEU A 152 -1.46 4.75 -12.69
C LEU A 152 -2.49 5.24 -11.67
N LEU A 153 -2.05 5.85 -10.56
CA LEU A 153 -2.99 6.34 -9.55
C LEU A 153 -3.85 7.50 -10.07
N LYS A 154 -3.28 8.40 -10.88
CA LYS A 154 -4.00 9.50 -11.53
C LYS A 154 -5.09 8.98 -12.47
N ASP A 155 -4.74 8.00 -13.31
CA ASP A 155 -5.67 7.36 -14.25
C ASP A 155 -6.80 6.64 -13.51
N LEU A 156 -6.45 5.86 -12.47
CA LEU A 156 -7.43 5.09 -11.69
C LEU A 156 -8.38 5.97 -10.87
N MET A 157 -7.89 7.10 -10.38
CA MET A 157 -8.66 8.03 -9.55
C MET A 157 -9.29 9.16 -10.36
N ASN A 158 -9.11 9.15 -11.69
CA ASN A 158 -9.60 10.16 -12.62
C ASN A 158 -9.26 11.59 -12.18
N THR A 159 -7.98 11.82 -11.85
CA THR A 159 -7.50 13.09 -11.29
C THR A 159 -6.05 13.35 -11.68
N ASN A 160 -5.65 14.62 -11.80
CA ASN A 160 -4.26 15.01 -12.09
C ASN A 160 -3.44 15.32 -10.84
N ILE A 161 -4.00 15.11 -9.65
CA ILE A 161 -3.31 15.34 -8.38
C ILE A 161 -2.28 14.22 -8.14
N LEU A 162 -1.13 14.58 -7.55
CA LEU A 162 -0.07 13.63 -7.20
C LEU A 162 -0.65 12.42 -6.42
N PHE A 163 -0.27 11.22 -6.86
CA PHE A 163 -0.71 9.91 -6.37
C PHE A 163 -2.23 9.74 -6.31
N GLY A 164 -2.98 10.37 -7.22
CA GLY A 164 -4.41 10.11 -7.35
C GLY A 164 -5.22 10.46 -6.10
N VAL A 165 -4.76 11.41 -5.27
CA VAL A 165 -5.42 11.78 -3.99
C VAL A 165 -5.33 10.67 -2.92
N LYS A 166 -4.61 9.57 -3.19
CA LYS A 166 -4.40 8.48 -2.23
C LYS A 166 -3.43 8.86 -1.13
N LEU A 167 -3.54 8.12 -0.02
CA LEU A 167 -2.63 8.16 1.11
C LEU A 167 -1.70 6.95 1.13
#